data_AF-A0A969M910-F1
#
_entry.id   AF-A0A969M910-F1
#
_cell.length_a   1.000
_cell.length_b   1.000
_cell.length_c   1.000
_cell.angle_alpha   90.00
_cell.angle_beta   90.00
_cell.angle_gamma   90.00
#
_symmetry.space_group_name_H-M   'P 1'
#
loop_
_entity.id
_entity.type
_entity.pdbx_description
1 polymer ?
#
loop_
_entity_poly.entity_id
_entity_poly.type
_entity_poly.pdbx_seq_one_letter_code
_entity_poly.pdbx_strand_id
1 'polypeptide(L)'
;MNILSRLVSGTSRLDPYQKFRYRGIIAVNLCLEGRNLLSDTVVWYPQKDLPYFRLTEAPISMPWLAPEGKTVITADISASPGDPTWSKDNDTLARECLTALAAVVPDAERRFQGAHTVRLGVAYPIYHLDYEAHRLAWENGTGIEGLLSIGRNGEFGHWLMEAVYWRTLAKIRTFLATRPSDRVEIDVDRLELPTLTPVRVSESAEARI
;
A
#
# COMPACT_ATOMS: atom_id res chain seq x y z
N MET A 1 7.42 12.40 -4.23
CA MET A 1 8.32 13.32 -3.50
C MET A 1 8.43 12.83 -2.07
N ASN A 2 9.64 12.68 -1.51
CA ASN A 2 9.81 12.35 -0.09
C ASN A 2 9.40 13.56 0.77
N ILE A 3 8.49 13.37 1.74
CA ILE A 3 7.98 14.47 2.57
C ILE A 3 8.94 14.83 3.71
N LEU A 4 9.77 13.89 4.18
CA LEU A 4 10.60 14.08 5.35
C LEU A 4 11.65 15.18 5.14
N SER A 5 12.23 15.28 3.95
CA SER A 5 13.17 16.35 3.59
C SER A 5 12.54 17.75 3.56
N ARG A 6 11.20 17.86 3.63
CA ARG A 6 10.48 19.13 3.72
C ARG A 6 10.08 19.47 5.16
N LEU A 7 10.04 18.48 6.04
CA LEU A 7 9.60 18.64 7.44
C LEU A 7 10.77 18.95 8.38
N VAL A 8 11.98 18.54 8.04
CA VAL A 8 13.18 18.73 8.86
C VAL A 8 14.01 19.87 8.30
N SER A 9 14.31 20.87 9.14
CA SER A 9 15.18 22.00 8.82
C SER A 9 16.48 21.96 9.64
N GLY A 10 17.45 22.81 9.30
CA GLY A 10 18.73 22.91 10.04
C GLY A 10 19.76 21.84 9.70
N THR A 11 19.54 21.04 8.65
CA THR A 11 20.50 20.02 8.18
C THR A 11 20.36 19.79 6.67
N SER A 12 21.47 19.49 5.99
CA SER A 12 21.52 19.07 4.58
C SER A 12 21.56 17.54 4.41
N ARG A 13 21.53 16.79 5.51
CA ARG A 13 21.61 15.31 5.50
C ARG A 13 20.47 14.64 4.71
N LEU A 14 19.35 15.36 4.50
CA LEU A 14 18.19 14.85 3.78
C LEU A 14 18.14 15.26 2.30
N ASP A 15 19.04 16.13 1.84
CA ASP A 15 19.03 16.66 0.48
C ASP A 15 19.11 15.57 -0.60
N PRO A 16 19.95 14.52 -0.46
CA PRO A 16 20.02 13.46 -1.46
C PRO A 16 18.68 12.74 -1.70
N TYR A 17 17.80 12.71 -0.69
CA TYR A 17 16.52 11.99 -0.76
C TYR A 17 15.46 12.73 -1.57
N GLN A 18 15.70 14.00 -1.91
CA GLN A 18 14.83 14.72 -2.84
C GLN A 18 14.84 14.09 -4.24
N LYS A 19 15.92 13.36 -4.59
CA LYS A 19 16.06 12.65 -5.87
C LYS A 19 15.32 11.32 -5.92
N PHE A 20 14.89 10.80 -4.76
CA PHE A 20 14.21 9.51 -4.67
C PHE A 20 12.88 9.52 -5.40
N ARG A 21 12.71 8.54 -6.28
CA ARG A 21 11.52 8.41 -7.12
C ARG A 21 10.63 7.30 -6.59
N TYR A 22 9.33 7.46 -6.86
CA TYR A 22 8.33 6.49 -6.48
C TYR A 22 7.46 6.21 -7.69
N ARG A 23 7.05 4.95 -7.84
CA ARG A 23 6.05 4.54 -8.78
C ARG A 23 4.68 4.76 -8.14
N GLY A 24 3.81 5.47 -8.88
CA GLY A 24 2.41 5.58 -8.52
C GLY A 24 1.61 4.35 -8.96
N ILE A 25 0.46 4.17 -8.32
CA ILE A 25 -0.56 3.19 -8.71
C ILE A 25 -1.94 3.82 -8.65
N ILE A 26 -2.80 3.38 -9.56
CA ILE A 26 -4.24 3.56 -9.47
C ILE A 26 -4.87 2.20 -9.22
N ALA A 27 -5.63 2.08 -8.14
CA ALA A 27 -6.41 0.89 -7.81
C ALA A 27 -7.88 1.16 -8.17
N VAL A 28 -8.39 0.48 -9.19
CA VAL A 28 -9.79 0.58 -9.63
C VAL A 28 -10.55 -0.58 -9.01
N ASN A 29 -11.41 -0.29 -8.04
CA ASN A 29 -12.19 -1.30 -7.33
C ASN A 29 -13.54 -1.48 -8.04
N LEU A 30 -13.69 -2.58 -8.77
CA LEU A 30 -14.90 -2.94 -9.50
C LEU A 30 -15.82 -3.75 -8.58
N CYS A 31 -16.99 -3.20 -8.26
CA CYS A 31 -18.03 -3.90 -7.51
C CYS A 31 -18.84 -4.79 -8.46
N LEU A 32 -18.93 -6.08 -8.15
CA LEU A 32 -19.52 -7.08 -9.05
C LEU A 32 -20.50 -8.00 -8.28
N GLU A 33 -21.52 -8.46 -8.97
CA GLU A 33 -22.37 -9.55 -8.54
C GLU A 33 -21.67 -10.92 -8.74
N GLY A 34 -21.75 -11.77 -7.73
CA GLY A 34 -21.08 -13.07 -7.66
C GLY A 34 -19.88 -13.09 -6.71
N ARG A 35 -19.12 -14.20 -6.77
CA ARG A 35 -17.93 -14.44 -5.96
C ARG A 35 -17.08 -15.51 -6.63
N ASN A 36 -15.77 -15.52 -6.35
CA ASN A 36 -14.80 -16.44 -6.98
C ASN A 36 -14.82 -16.27 -8.50
N LEU A 37 -14.85 -15.02 -8.94
CA LEU A 37 -14.82 -14.66 -10.37
C LEU A 37 -13.39 -14.76 -10.93
N LEU A 38 -12.38 -14.60 -10.08
CA LEU A 38 -10.99 -14.90 -10.39
C LEU A 38 -10.61 -16.33 -9.96
N SER A 39 -9.53 -16.85 -10.53
CA SER A 39 -9.00 -18.17 -10.17
C SER A 39 -8.32 -18.22 -8.80
N ASP A 40 -7.89 -17.07 -8.28
CA ASP A 40 -7.27 -16.93 -6.96
C ASP A 40 -7.52 -15.50 -6.44
N THR A 41 -7.25 -15.28 -5.15
CA THR A 41 -7.34 -13.98 -4.47
C THR A 41 -6.52 -12.92 -5.17
N VAL A 42 -5.36 -13.28 -5.73
CA VAL A 42 -4.46 -12.37 -6.46
C VAL A 42 -3.97 -13.04 -7.74
N VAL A 43 -4.16 -12.38 -8.89
CA VAL A 43 -3.71 -12.87 -10.19
C VAL A 43 -2.91 -11.78 -10.90
N TRP A 44 -1.75 -12.15 -11.46
CA TRP A 44 -0.83 -11.25 -12.15
C TRP A 44 -0.97 -11.36 -13.66
N TYR A 45 -0.98 -10.20 -14.32
CA TYR A 45 -1.18 -10.06 -15.77
C TYR A 45 0.01 -9.32 -16.37
N PRO A 46 1.01 -10.02 -16.92
CA PRO A 46 2.21 -9.39 -17.48
C PRO A 46 2.00 -8.80 -18.89
N GLN A 47 0.84 -9.01 -19.50
CA GLN A 47 0.56 -8.57 -20.86
C GLN A 47 0.45 -7.04 -20.93
N LYS A 48 1.02 -6.45 -22.00
CA LYS A 48 1.14 -4.98 -22.15
C LYS A 48 -0.12 -4.31 -22.69
N ASP A 49 -1.02 -5.10 -23.26
CA ASP A 49 -2.30 -4.66 -23.84
C ASP A 49 -3.42 -4.57 -22.80
N LEU A 50 -3.18 -5.03 -21.56
CA LEU A 50 -4.10 -4.88 -20.45
C LEU A 50 -3.83 -3.56 -19.69
N PRO A 51 -4.89 -2.87 -19.22
CA PRO A 51 -4.73 -1.63 -18.46
C PRO A 51 -4.17 -1.89 -17.05
N TYR A 52 -4.31 -3.11 -16.53
CA TYR A 52 -3.86 -3.52 -15.21
C TYR A 52 -2.76 -4.56 -15.31
N PHE A 53 -1.87 -4.59 -14.30
CA PHE A 53 -0.85 -5.62 -14.16
C PHE A 53 -1.21 -6.68 -13.10
N ARG A 54 -2.27 -6.43 -12.32
CA ARG A 54 -2.72 -7.32 -11.25
C ARG A 54 -4.22 -7.11 -11.00
N LEU A 55 -4.92 -8.23 -10.80
CA LEU A 55 -6.28 -8.25 -10.27
C LEU A 55 -6.25 -8.88 -8.87
N THR A 56 -7.06 -8.35 -7.96
CA THR A 56 -7.24 -8.90 -6.62
C THR A 56 -8.73 -9.04 -6.31
N GLU A 57 -9.18 -10.26 -6.01
CA GLU A 57 -10.53 -10.52 -5.48
C GLU A 57 -10.41 -10.85 -3.99
N ALA A 58 -10.28 -9.82 -3.17
CA ALA A 58 -10.08 -9.95 -1.73
C ALA A 58 -11.16 -10.81 -1.03
N PRO A 59 -12.45 -10.77 -1.43
CA PRO A 59 -13.50 -11.59 -0.82
C PRO A 59 -13.33 -13.11 -0.98
N ILE A 60 -12.45 -13.61 -1.85
CA ILE A 60 -12.10 -15.04 -1.92
C ILE A 60 -11.50 -15.51 -0.58
N SER A 61 -10.52 -14.76 -0.07
CA SER A 61 -9.84 -15.07 1.21
C SER A 61 -10.49 -14.39 2.41
N MET A 62 -11.20 -13.29 2.20
CA MET A 62 -11.81 -12.48 3.26
C MET A 62 -13.28 -12.17 2.94
N PRO A 63 -14.19 -13.16 3.07
CA PRO A 63 -15.59 -13.08 2.66
C PRO A 63 -16.38 -11.89 3.23
N TRP A 64 -15.99 -11.38 4.40
CA TRP A 64 -16.63 -10.25 5.09
C TRP A 64 -16.32 -8.88 4.48
N LEU A 65 -15.43 -8.80 3.49
CA LEU A 65 -15.12 -7.55 2.78
C LEU A 65 -16.15 -7.17 1.71
N ALA A 66 -17.13 -8.04 1.44
CA ALA A 66 -18.25 -7.76 0.56
C ALA A 66 -19.53 -8.47 1.05
N PRO A 67 -20.73 -7.90 0.82
CA PRO A 67 -21.99 -8.57 1.10
C PRO A 67 -22.09 -9.95 0.43
N GLU A 68 -23.00 -10.80 0.94
CA GLU A 68 -23.31 -12.07 0.30
C GLU A 68 -23.76 -11.88 -1.15
N GLY A 69 -23.35 -12.80 -2.04
CA GLY A 69 -23.63 -12.70 -3.47
C GLY A 69 -22.90 -11.57 -4.19
N LYS A 70 -21.99 -10.84 -3.54
CA LYS A 70 -21.20 -9.76 -4.12
C LYS A 70 -19.70 -9.96 -3.89
N THR A 71 -18.92 -9.32 -4.74
CA THR A 71 -17.46 -9.27 -4.65
C THR A 71 -16.92 -7.90 -5.09
N VAL A 72 -15.64 -7.69 -4.83
CA VAL A 72 -14.86 -6.56 -5.34
C VAL A 72 -13.60 -7.08 -6.00
N ILE A 73 -13.38 -6.69 -7.25
CA ILE A 73 -12.13 -6.95 -7.97
C ILE A 73 -11.37 -5.63 -8.06
N THR A 74 -10.20 -5.56 -7.43
CA THR A 74 -9.29 -4.43 -7.56
C THR A 74 -8.36 -4.65 -8.75
N ALA A 75 -8.44 -3.77 -9.75
CA ALA A 75 -7.51 -3.71 -10.86
C ALA A 75 -6.41 -2.67 -10.58
N ASP A 76 -5.16 -3.14 -10.46
CA ASP A 76 -4.02 -2.27 -10.22
C ASP A 76 -3.38 -1.82 -11.53
N ILE A 77 -3.37 -0.51 -11.74
CA ILE A 77 -2.80 0.17 -12.91
C ILE A 77 -1.50 0.86 -12.50
N SER A 78 -0.45 0.66 -13.29
CA SER A 78 0.81 1.41 -13.13
C SER A 78 0.67 2.78 -13.78
N ALA A 79 0.41 3.82 -12.98
CA ALA A 79 0.40 5.21 -13.41
C ALA A 79 0.85 6.12 -12.26
N SER A 80 1.63 7.13 -12.58
CA SER A 80 2.19 8.13 -11.66
C SER A 80 1.57 9.51 -11.91
N PRO A 81 1.61 10.43 -10.91
CA PRO A 81 1.23 11.82 -11.15
C PRO A 81 1.96 12.42 -12.36
N GLY A 82 1.18 12.92 -13.32
CA GLY A 82 1.68 13.45 -14.61
C GLY A 82 1.48 12.50 -15.79
N ASP A 83 1.26 11.21 -15.57
CA ASP A 83 0.93 10.27 -16.65
C ASP A 83 -0.51 10.54 -17.17
N PRO A 84 -0.79 10.37 -18.47
CA PRO A 84 -2.14 10.59 -19.02
C PRO A 84 -3.22 9.78 -18.29
N THR A 85 -2.93 8.54 -17.93
CA THR A 85 -3.84 7.65 -17.19
C THR A 85 -4.17 8.16 -15.80
N TRP A 86 -3.26 8.92 -15.15
CA TRP A 86 -3.47 9.46 -13.81
C TRP A 86 -4.62 10.45 -13.74
N SER A 87 -4.78 11.23 -14.81
CA SER A 87 -5.79 12.30 -14.92
C SER A 87 -7.15 11.81 -15.41
N LYS A 88 -7.27 10.54 -15.85
CA LYS A 88 -8.57 9.96 -16.23
C LYS A 88 -9.50 9.91 -15.02
N ASP A 89 -10.79 10.14 -15.22
CA ASP A 89 -11.79 10.03 -14.17
C ASP A 89 -12.10 8.56 -13.80
N ASN A 90 -12.89 8.40 -12.72
CA ASN A 90 -13.28 7.08 -12.21
C ASN A 90 -13.99 6.23 -13.26
N ASP A 91 -14.93 6.82 -14.00
CA ASP A 91 -15.82 6.08 -14.89
C ASP A 91 -15.08 5.62 -16.15
N THR A 92 -14.16 6.44 -16.65
CA THR A 92 -13.26 6.09 -17.76
C THR A 92 -12.37 4.92 -17.36
N LEU A 93 -11.71 5.00 -16.20
CA LEU A 93 -10.83 3.93 -15.70
C LEU A 93 -11.61 2.64 -15.42
N ALA A 94 -12.79 2.76 -14.83
CA ALA A 94 -13.68 1.63 -14.57
C ALA A 94 -14.08 0.92 -15.87
N ARG A 95 -14.49 1.68 -16.90
CA ARG A 95 -14.88 1.12 -18.19
C ARG A 95 -13.72 0.44 -18.91
N GLU A 96 -12.54 1.03 -18.88
CA GLU A 96 -11.32 0.42 -19.46
C GLU A 96 -10.97 -0.90 -18.77
N CYS A 97 -11.00 -0.93 -17.43
CA CYS A 97 -10.74 -2.14 -16.66
C CYS A 97 -11.81 -3.20 -16.86
N LEU A 98 -13.09 -2.81 -16.87
CA LEU A 98 -14.23 -3.71 -17.06
C LEU A 98 -14.23 -4.35 -18.46
N THR A 99 -13.94 -3.55 -19.50
CA THR A 99 -13.78 -4.05 -20.87
C THR A 99 -12.68 -5.09 -20.95
N ALA A 100 -11.51 -4.81 -20.35
CA ALA A 100 -10.40 -5.76 -20.33
C ALA A 100 -10.69 -6.99 -19.44
N LEU A 101 -11.47 -6.83 -18.36
CA LEU A 101 -11.87 -7.91 -17.47
C LEU A 101 -12.73 -8.98 -18.17
N ALA A 102 -13.45 -8.63 -19.24
CA ALA A 102 -14.26 -9.58 -20.01
C ALA A 102 -13.47 -10.77 -20.58
N ALA A 103 -12.15 -10.63 -20.77
CA ALA A 103 -11.29 -11.74 -21.18
C ALA A 103 -11.11 -12.82 -20.08
N VAL A 104 -11.32 -12.44 -18.82
CA VAL A 104 -11.17 -13.29 -17.63
C VAL A 104 -12.55 -13.69 -17.09
N VAL A 105 -13.48 -12.74 -17.05
CA VAL A 105 -14.86 -12.91 -16.58
C VAL A 105 -15.80 -12.50 -17.72
N PRO A 106 -16.20 -13.44 -18.60
CA PRO A 106 -16.93 -13.11 -19.83
C PRO A 106 -18.24 -12.33 -19.64
N ASP A 107 -18.90 -12.47 -18.49
CA ASP A 107 -20.14 -11.77 -18.15
C ASP A 107 -19.93 -10.62 -17.15
N ALA A 108 -18.71 -10.06 -17.06
CA ALA A 108 -18.36 -8.97 -16.15
C ALA A 108 -19.27 -7.74 -16.29
N GLU A 109 -19.60 -7.35 -17.52
CA GLU A 109 -20.48 -6.20 -17.79
C GLU A 109 -21.85 -6.35 -17.12
N ARG A 110 -22.44 -7.54 -17.22
CA ARG A 110 -23.75 -7.85 -16.61
C ARG A 110 -23.69 -7.86 -15.08
N ARG A 111 -22.53 -8.20 -14.51
CA ARG A 111 -22.30 -8.27 -13.06
C ARG A 111 -21.99 -6.91 -12.46
N PHE A 112 -21.60 -5.92 -13.27
CA PHE A 112 -21.07 -4.65 -12.78
C PHE A 112 -22.11 -3.82 -12.02
N GLN A 113 -21.75 -3.42 -10.80
CA GLN A 113 -22.59 -2.64 -9.89
C GLN A 113 -22.05 -1.22 -9.64
N GLY A 114 -20.86 -0.90 -10.16
CA GLY A 114 -20.18 0.37 -9.95
C GLY A 114 -18.70 0.20 -9.62
N ALA A 115 -17.97 1.31 -9.50
CA ALA A 115 -16.55 1.29 -9.21
C ALA A 115 -16.08 2.48 -8.38
N HIS A 116 -15.00 2.27 -7.63
CA HIS A 116 -14.30 3.33 -6.92
C HIS A 116 -12.79 3.28 -7.15
N THR A 117 -12.21 4.43 -7.48
CA THR A 117 -10.79 4.57 -7.81
C THR A 117 -10.00 5.20 -6.67
N VAL A 118 -8.92 4.54 -6.25
CA VAL A 118 -7.94 5.06 -5.30
C VAL A 118 -6.62 5.32 -6.01
N ARG A 119 -5.99 6.48 -5.74
CA ARG A 119 -4.70 6.87 -6.35
C ARG A 119 -3.61 6.98 -5.28
N LEU A 120 -2.51 6.26 -5.49
CA LEU A 120 -1.37 6.19 -4.59
C LEU A 120 -0.13 6.73 -5.31
N GLY A 121 0.17 8.02 -5.16
CA GLY A 121 1.28 8.67 -5.89
C GLY A 121 2.68 8.29 -5.40
N VAL A 122 2.75 7.63 -4.23
CA VAL A 122 3.98 7.21 -3.55
C VAL A 122 3.79 5.76 -3.08
N ALA A 123 3.55 4.85 -4.03
CA ALA A 123 3.22 3.45 -3.73
C ALA A 123 4.46 2.57 -3.56
N TYR A 124 5.37 2.62 -4.53
CA TYR A 124 6.57 1.79 -4.56
C TYR A 124 7.84 2.65 -4.71
N PRO A 125 8.86 2.48 -3.86
CA PRO A 125 10.20 3.02 -4.14
C PRO A 125 10.69 2.57 -5.53
N ILE A 126 11.41 3.42 -6.24
CA ILE A 126 12.08 3.04 -7.49
C ILE A 126 13.57 2.95 -7.18
N TYR A 127 14.17 1.77 -7.38
CA TYR A 127 15.62 1.62 -7.21
C TYR A 127 16.29 2.06 -8.51
N HIS A 128 17.22 3.01 -8.41
CA HIS A 128 17.90 3.59 -9.55
C HIS A 128 19.38 3.81 -9.23
N LEU A 129 20.24 3.53 -10.21
CA LEU A 129 21.69 3.58 -10.05
C LEU A 129 22.18 4.97 -9.59
N ASP A 130 21.60 6.04 -10.15
CA ASP A 130 21.94 7.45 -9.83
C ASP A 130 21.93 7.82 -8.33
N TYR A 131 21.19 7.07 -7.50
CA TYR A 131 21.09 7.36 -6.08
C TYR A 131 21.20 6.12 -5.18
N GLU A 132 21.77 5.04 -5.69
CA GLU A 132 21.87 3.77 -4.95
C GLU A 132 22.73 3.89 -3.68
N ALA A 133 23.86 4.59 -3.74
CA ALA A 133 24.69 4.82 -2.56
C ALA A 133 23.93 5.58 -1.46
N HIS A 134 23.13 6.58 -1.84
CA HIS A 134 22.29 7.33 -0.91
C HIS A 134 21.14 6.47 -0.36
N ARG A 135 20.58 5.58 -1.18
CA ARG A 135 19.55 4.62 -0.76
C ARG A 135 20.07 3.66 0.31
N LEU A 136 21.22 3.05 0.09
CA LEU A 136 21.85 2.12 1.03
C LEU A 136 22.21 2.82 2.34
N ALA A 137 22.70 4.05 2.29
CA ALA A 137 22.96 4.85 3.49
C ALA A 137 21.66 5.10 4.28
N TRP A 138 20.58 5.47 3.58
CA TRP A 138 19.30 5.82 4.17
C TRP A 138 18.57 4.65 4.82
N GLU A 139 18.63 3.47 4.21
CA GLU A 139 18.03 2.25 4.75
C GLU A 139 18.56 1.92 6.16
N ASN A 140 19.82 2.27 6.42
CA ASN A 140 20.48 2.11 7.72
C ASN A 140 20.15 3.23 8.72
N GLY A 141 19.68 4.38 8.26
CA GLY A 141 19.20 5.46 9.12
C GLY A 141 19.39 6.84 8.51
N THR A 142 18.80 7.84 9.17
CA THR A 142 18.86 9.24 8.71
C THR A 142 20.20 9.91 9.02
N GLY A 143 20.97 9.36 9.97
CA GLY A 143 22.16 9.97 10.53
C GLY A 143 21.88 11.24 11.33
N ILE A 144 20.61 11.53 11.64
CA ILE A 144 20.18 12.64 12.49
C ILE A 144 19.79 12.05 13.84
N GLU A 145 20.42 12.54 14.91
CA GLU A 145 20.15 12.09 16.27
C GLU A 145 18.68 12.30 16.63
N GLY A 146 18.05 11.29 17.21
CA GLY A 146 16.64 11.32 17.59
C GLY A 146 15.64 11.18 16.44
N LEU A 147 16.08 11.12 15.17
CA LEU A 147 15.18 10.98 14.02
C LEU A 147 15.23 9.57 13.43
N LEU A 148 14.24 8.76 13.81
CA LEU A 148 14.02 7.43 13.23
C LEU A 148 13.05 7.53 12.03
N SER A 149 13.50 7.13 10.84
CA SER A 149 12.64 6.93 9.68
C SER A 149 12.52 5.45 9.39
N ILE A 150 11.28 4.92 9.41
CA ILE A 150 11.01 3.48 9.36
C ILE A 150 9.86 3.19 8.39
N GLY A 151 9.92 2.06 7.70
CA GLY A 151 8.85 1.56 6.83
C GLY A 151 9.14 1.75 5.35
N ARG A 152 8.22 1.31 4.48
CA ARG A 152 8.44 1.28 3.01
C ARG A 152 8.97 2.59 2.45
N ASN A 153 8.25 3.69 2.70
CA ASN A 153 8.65 5.01 2.22
C ASN A 153 9.65 5.69 3.14
N GLY A 154 9.62 5.36 4.44
CA GLY A 154 10.54 5.92 5.44
C GLY A 154 11.98 5.45 5.25
N GLU A 155 12.20 4.21 4.82
CA GLU A 155 13.53 3.63 4.57
C GLU A 155 13.82 3.44 3.09
N PHE A 156 12.89 3.84 2.21
CA PHE A 156 12.97 3.61 0.77
C PHE A 156 13.20 2.11 0.44
N GLY A 157 12.45 1.24 1.11
CA GLY A 157 12.56 -0.22 1.00
C GLY A 157 11.28 -0.86 0.47
N HIS A 158 11.39 -1.94 -0.33
CA HIS A 158 10.24 -2.73 -0.75
C HIS A 158 9.74 -3.65 0.36
N TRP A 159 9.26 -3.06 1.47
CA TRP A 159 8.84 -3.81 2.65
C TRP A 159 7.37 -4.19 2.60
N LEU A 160 7.05 -5.41 3.01
CA LEU A 160 5.69 -5.84 3.36
C LEU A 160 5.36 -5.40 4.80
N MET A 161 4.08 -5.44 5.17
CA MET A 161 3.60 -4.94 6.48
C MET A 161 4.33 -5.60 7.66
N GLU A 162 4.51 -6.92 7.62
CA GLU A 162 5.23 -7.66 8.66
C GLU A 162 6.69 -7.22 8.78
N ALA A 163 7.38 -7.02 7.65
CA ALA A 163 8.76 -6.52 7.66
C ALA A 163 8.84 -5.13 8.30
N VAL A 164 7.88 -4.24 8.01
CA VAL A 164 7.81 -2.92 8.65
C VAL A 164 7.63 -3.04 10.16
N TYR A 165 6.78 -3.95 10.63
CA TYR A 165 6.57 -4.21 12.06
C TYR A 165 7.88 -4.62 12.76
N TRP A 166 8.54 -5.68 12.26
CA TRP A 166 9.77 -6.18 12.88
C TRP A 166 10.91 -5.18 12.82
N ARG A 167 11.05 -4.45 11.70
CA ARG A 167 12.04 -3.37 11.57
C ARG A 167 11.80 -2.24 12.56
N THR A 168 10.54 -1.90 12.81
CA THR A 168 10.16 -0.90 13.80
C THR A 168 10.61 -1.31 15.20
N LEU A 169 10.28 -2.53 15.63
CA LEU A 169 10.72 -3.05 16.92
C LEU A 169 12.25 -3.06 17.05
N ALA A 170 12.96 -3.54 16.03
CA ALA A 170 14.41 -3.61 16.05
C ALA A 170 15.05 -2.21 16.21
N LYS A 171 14.62 -1.22 15.41
CA LYS A 171 15.18 0.14 15.46
C LYS A 171 14.86 0.86 16.76
N ILE A 172 13.65 0.68 17.30
CA ILE A 172 13.27 1.25 18.60
C ILE A 172 14.11 0.64 19.73
N ARG A 173 14.28 -0.69 19.75
CA ARG A 173 15.11 -1.37 20.76
C ARG A 173 16.55 -0.90 20.73
N THR A 174 17.15 -0.82 19.53
CA THR A 174 18.51 -0.27 19.37
C THR A 174 18.59 1.16 19.87
N PHE A 175 17.63 2.02 19.49
CA PHE A 175 17.61 3.41 19.91
C PHE A 175 17.53 3.57 21.45
N LEU A 176 16.68 2.78 22.12
CA LEU A 176 16.57 2.79 23.58
C LEU A 176 17.85 2.30 24.26
N ALA A 177 18.52 1.28 23.71
CA ALA A 177 19.75 0.72 24.25
C ALA A 177 20.97 1.67 24.10
N THR A 178 20.98 2.53 23.07
CA THR A 178 22.10 3.44 22.79
C THR A 178 21.98 4.81 23.48
N ARG A 179 20.93 5.07 24.25
CA ARG A 179 20.79 6.35 24.98
C ARG A 179 21.82 6.44 26.12
N PRO A 180 22.54 7.57 26.27
CA PRO A 180 23.34 7.82 27.47
C PRO A 180 22.43 7.71 28.71
N SER A 181 22.94 7.07 29.75
CA SER A 181 22.18 6.56 30.89
C SER A 181 21.44 7.63 31.69
N ASP A 182 20.16 7.85 31.37
CA ASP A 182 19.11 7.90 32.39
C ASP A 182 18.37 6.57 32.29
N ARG A 183 18.82 5.58 33.08
CA ARG A 183 18.25 4.23 33.08
C ARG A 183 16.81 4.28 33.58
N VAL A 184 15.85 4.31 32.65
CA VAL A 184 14.52 3.79 32.89
C VAL A 184 14.54 2.34 32.40
N GLU A 185 14.50 1.39 33.32
CA GLU A 185 14.26 -0.02 32.97
C GLU A 185 12.84 -0.13 32.39
N ILE A 186 12.75 -0.39 31.09
CA ILE A 186 11.50 -0.78 30.46
C ILE A 186 11.44 -2.31 30.51
N ASP A 187 10.66 -2.82 31.45
CA ASP A 187 10.29 -4.23 31.51
C ASP A 187 9.38 -4.55 30.31
N VAL A 188 9.96 -5.22 29.29
CA VAL A 188 9.25 -5.60 28.07
C VAL A 188 8.23 -6.71 28.29
N ASP A 189 8.31 -7.43 29.42
CA ASP A 189 7.32 -8.44 29.81
C ASP A 189 6.06 -7.79 30.45
N ARG A 190 6.13 -6.50 30.79
CA ARG A 190 5.00 -5.66 31.24
C ARG A 190 4.26 -4.93 30.12
N LEU A 191 4.75 -5.00 28.87
CA LEU A 191 3.99 -4.54 27.71
C LEU A 191 2.89 -5.57 27.42
N GLU A 192 1.75 -5.43 28.11
CA GLU A 192 0.50 -6.05 27.63
C GLU A 192 0.23 -5.47 26.24
N LEU A 193 0.60 -6.22 25.20
CA LEU A 193 0.10 -5.97 23.86
C LEU A 193 -1.43 -6.08 23.98
N PRO A 194 -2.21 -5.05 23.61
CA PRO A 194 -3.65 -5.16 23.68
C PRO A 194 -4.04 -6.38 22.86
N THR A 195 -4.60 -7.39 23.53
CA THR A 195 -5.26 -8.49 22.84
C THR A 195 -6.29 -7.85 21.93
N LEU A 196 -6.15 -8.05 20.62
CA LEU A 196 -7.14 -7.60 19.65
C LEU A 196 -8.45 -8.30 20.01
N THR A 197 -9.33 -7.60 20.72
CA THR A 197 -10.70 -8.07 20.93
C THR A 197 -11.32 -8.22 19.55
N PRO A 198 -11.83 -9.39 19.16
CA PRO A 198 -12.53 -9.53 17.90
C PRO A 198 -13.66 -8.50 17.89
N VAL A 199 -13.65 -7.61 16.89
CA VAL A 199 -14.77 -6.71 16.66
C VAL A 199 -15.97 -7.58 16.32
N ARG A 200 -16.93 -7.71 17.24
CA ARG A 200 -18.23 -8.27 16.93
C ARG A 200 -18.90 -7.31 15.96
N VAL A 201 -19.08 -7.75 14.71
CA VAL A 201 -19.93 -7.05 13.75
C VAL A 201 -21.35 -7.12 14.30
N SER A 202 -21.92 -5.98 14.69
CA SER A 202 -23.34 -5.90 15.06
C SER A 202 -24.18 -6.06 13.81
N GLU A 203 -25.15 -6.97 13.81
CA GLU A 203 -26.08 -7.27 12.72
C GLU A 203 -27.04 -6.12 12.33
N SER A 204 -26.84 -4.89 12.81
CA SER A 204 -27.82 -3.80 12.66
C SER A 204 -27.53 -2.80 11.52
N ALA A 205 -26.82 -3.21 10.48
CA ALA A 205 -26.60 -2.37 9.28
C ALA A 205 -27.40 -2.83 8.05
N GLU A 206 -28.45 -3.63 8.23
CA GLU A 206 -29.54 -3.74 7.26
C GLU A 206 -30.50 -2.55 7.43
N ALA A 207 -30.16 -1.40 6.83
CA ALA A 207 -31.11 -0.39 6.35
C ALA A 207 -30.36 0.88 5.92
N ARG A 208 -30.02 0.93 4.63
CA ARG A 208 -29.92 2.10 3.73
C ARG A 208 -28.84 1.84 2.69
N ILE A 209 -29.24 1.19 1.60
CA ILE A 209 -29.02 1.54 0.18
C ILE A 209 -30.00 0.68 -0.61
#